data_AF-U5YFX3-F1
#
_entry.id   AF-U5YFX3-F1
#
_cell.length_a   1.000
_cell.length_b   1.000
_cell.length_c   1.000
_cell.angle_alpha   90.00
_cell.angle_beta   90.00
_cell.angle_gamma   90.00
#
_symmetry.space_group_name_H-M   'P 1'
#
loop_
_entity.id
_entity.type
_entity.pdbx_description
1 polymer ?
#
loop_
_entity_poly.entity_id
_entity_poly.type
_entity_poly.pdbx_seq_one_letter_code
_entity_poly.pdbx_strand_id
1 'polypeptide(L)'
;YQVLAALGAKTDVPVPKVYCMCNETTIIGTPFYVMEFMQGRIFTDPGLRELNPQERSAVYSAMAKTLASIHTADVDLIGLGNYGRRENYCRRQVERWAKQYLASTGEGKPDPDPAILRLISWLKDHIPAEDSQQGLRTGLVHGDFRLDNLVFHPTEARVIAV
;
A
#
# COMPACT_ATOMS: atom_id res chain seq x y z
N TYR A 1 1.61 -9.71 -8.41
CA TYR A 1 2.16 -9.45 -9.77
C TYR A 1 1.25 -8.57 -10.64
N GLN A 2 -0.07 -8.79 -10.69
CA GLN A 2 -0.97 -8.05 -11.60
C GLN A 2 -0.89 -6.52 -11.46
N VAL A 3 -0.87 -6.01 -10.22
CA VAL A 3 -0.75 -4.57 -9.95
C VAL A 3 0.58 -4.01 -10.48
N LEU A 4 1.71 -4.64 -10.12
CA LEU A 4 3.03 -4.23 -10.60
C LEU A 4 3.11 -4.26 -12.14
N ALA A 5 2.58 -5.31 -12.78
CA ALA A 5 2.56 -5.42 -14.23
C ALA A 5 1.70 -4.33 -14.89
N ALA A 6 0.52 -4.03 -14.35
CA ALA A 6 -0.37 -3.00 -14.87
C ALA A 6 0.23 -1.59 -14.73
N LEU A 7 0.79 -1.28 -13.56
CA LEU A 7 1.45 0.01 -13.30
C LEU A 7 2.66 0.20 -14.21
N GLY A 8 3.58 -0.76 -14.25
CA GLY A 8 4.83 -0.64 -15.01
C GLY A 8 4.64 -0.61 -16.53
N ALA A 9 3.53 -1.15 -17.04
CA ALA A 9 3.24 -1.14 -18.47
C ALA A 9 2.46 0.09 -18.94
N LYS A 10 1.74 0.79 -18.05
CA LYS A 10 0.73 1.78 -18.44
C LYS A 10 0.77 3.10 -17.67
N THR A 11 1.73 3.28 -16.76
CA THR A 11 1.85 4.49 -15.93
C THR A 11 3.32 4.85 -15.70
N ASP A 12 3.56 6.04 -15.17
CA ASP A 12 4.88 6.48 -14.70
C ASP A 12 5.16 6.12 -13.24
N VAL A 13 4.33 5.26 -12.61
CA VAL A 13 4.60 4.79 -11.24
C VAL A 13 5.86 3.92 -11.27
N PRO A 14 6.90 4.25 -10.48
CA PRO A 14 8.16 3.52 -10.52
C PRO A 14 8.01 2.17 -9.82
N VAL A 15 7.76 1.11 -10.57
CA VAL A 15 7.62 -0.26 -10.06
C VAL A 15 8.64 -1.19 -10.73
N PRO A 16 9.14 -2.23 -10.05
CA PRO A 16 10.03 -3.19 -10.67
C PRO A 16 9.32 -3.96 -11.79
N LYS A 17 10.03 -4.22 -12.89
CA LYS A 17 9.51 -5.09 -13.94
C LYS A 17 9.26 -6.49 -13.40
N VAL A 18 8.04 -7.01 -13.55
CA VAL A 18 7.75 -8.42 -13.28
C VAL A 18 8.17 -9.27 -14.48
N TYR A 19 8.99 -10.30 -14.26
CA TYR A 19 9.41 -11.24 -15.31
C TYR A 19 8.47 -12.44 -15.43
N CYS A 20 8.04 -13.03 -14.31
CA CYS A 20 7.11 -14.15 -14.34
C CYS A 20 6.31 -14.29 -13.03
N MET A 21 5.15 -14.94 -13.13
CA MET A 21 4.37 -15.46 -12.00
C MET A 21 4.25 -16.97 -12.19
N CYS A 22 4.63 -17.74 -11.17
CA CYS A 22 4.51 -19.19 -11.13
C CYS A 22 3.46 -19.57 -10.07
N ASN A 23 2.35 -20.16 -10.51
CA ASN A 23 1.32 -20.71 -9.61
C ASN A 23 1.52 -22.20 -9.32
N GLU A 24 2.48 -22.85 -9.98
CA GLU A 24 2.78 -24.26 -9.80
C GLU A 24 3.58 -24.47 -8.51
N THR A 25 2.89 -24.99 -7.49
CA THR A 25 3.49 -25.24 -6.18
C THR A 25 4.51 -26.39 -6.20
N THR A 26 4.57 -27.18 -7.27
CA THR A 26 5.52 -28.28 -7.44
C THR A 26 6.97 -27.81 -7.62
N ILE A 27 7.21 -26.55 -8.01
CA ILE A 27 8.56 -26.05 -8.31
C ILE A 27 9.35 -25.74 -7.03
N ILE A 28 8.77 -24.99 -6.09
CA ILE A 28 9.42 -24.63 -4.81
C ILE A 28 8.52 -24.80 -3.57
N GLY A 29 7.39 -25.51 -3.70
CA GLY A 29 6.43 -25.75 -2.62
C GLY A 29 5.35 -24.68 -2.45
N THR A 30 5.42 -23.56 -3.16
CA THR A 30 4.48 -22.43 -3.02
C THR A 30 4.46 -21.57 -4.29
N PRO A 31 3.37 -20.81 -4.59
CA PRO A 31 3.38 -19.84 -5.67
C PRO A 31 4.42 -18.73 -5.43
N PHE A 32 5.05 -18.25 -6.49
CA PHE A 32 6.05 -17.19 -6.43
C PHE A 32 6.07 -16.35 -7.71
N TYR A 33 6.78 -15.22 -7.68
CA TYR A 33 7.02 -14.40 -8.85
C TYR A 33 8.47 -13.90 -8.84
N VAL A 34 8.98 -13.56 -10.02
CA VAL A 34 10.33 -13.00 -10.20
C VAL A 34 10.20 -11.59 -10.78
N MET A 35 10.98 -10.66 -10.24
CA MET A 35 10.96 -9.26 -10.66
C MET A 35 12.38 -8.69 -10.74
N GLU A 36 12.48 -7.52 -11.34
CA GLU A 36 13.69 -6.72 -11.44
C GLU A 36 14.30 -6.41 -10.07
N PHE A 37 15.62 -6.54 -9.98
CA PHE A 37 16.37 -6.12 -8.81
C PHE A 37 16.67 -4.62 -8.90
N MET A 38 16.09 -3.85 -7.98
CA MET A 38 16.19 -2.39 -7.95
C MET A 38 17.37 -1.96 -7.07
N GLN A 39 18.51 -1.65 -7.68
CA GLN A 39 19.69 -1.22 -6.94
C GLN A 39 19.57 0.23 -6.49
N GLY A 40 19.35 0.43 -5.19
CA GLY A 40 19.12 1.76 -4.62
C GLY A 40 19.31 1.84 -3.11
N ARG A 41 18.86 2.95 -2.54
CA ARG A 41 18.88 3.23 -1.10
C ARG A 41 17.51 2.98 -0.52
N ILE A 42 17.47 2.39 0.67
CA ILE A 42 16.25 2.27 1.48
C ILE A 42 16.50 3.06 2.75
N PHE A 43 15.66 4.05 3.01
CA PHE A 43 15.73 4.86 4.22
C PHE A 43 14.83 4.23 5.29
N THR A 44 15.41 3.82 6.41
CA THR A 44 14.66 3.20 7.52
C THR A 44 14.35 4.16 8.66
N ASP A 45 15.17 5.21 8.84
CA ASP A 45 14.93 6.27 9.82
C ASP A 45 14.14 7.41 9.16
N PRO A 46 12.87 7.68 9.56
CA PRO A 46 12.10 8.80 9.03
C PRO A 46 12.72 10.17 9.37
N GLY A 47 13.64 10.23 10.34
CA GLY A 47 14.43 11.42 10.62
C GLY A 47 15.45 11.78 9.54
N LEU A 48 15.80 10.85 8.65
CA LEU A 48 16.78 11.02 7.56
C LEU A 48 18.06 11.73 8.05
N ARG A 49 18.58 11.28 9.20
CA ARG A 49 19.63 11.97 9.96
C ARG A 49 20.93 12.13 9.18
N GLU A 50 21.17 11.22 8.24
CA GLU A 50 22.30 11.22 7.31
C GLU A 50 22.23 12.30 6.21
N LEU A 51 21.06 12.93 6.04
CA LEU A 51 20.83 13.96 5.02
C LEU A 51 20.76 15.37 5.63
N ASN A 52 21.14 16.37 4.83
CA ASN A 52 20.92 17.78 5.18
C ASN A 52 19.44 18.17 5.00
N PRO A 53 18.98 19.31 5.56
CA PRO A 53 17.55 19.68 5.52
C PRO A 53 16.94 19.76 4.11
N GLN A 54 17.68 20.25 3.13
CA GLN A 54 17.23 20.37 1.74
C GLN A 54 17.05 19.00 1.10
N GLU A 55 17.99 18.07 1.33
CA GLU A 55 17.90 16.69 0.86
C GLU A 55 16.72 15.94 1.50
N ARG A 56 16.47 16.14 2.80
CA ARG A 56 15.29 15.56 3.49
C ARG A 56 14.00 16.03 2.84
N SER A 57 13.89 17.33 2.57
CA SER A 57 12.73 17.91 1.90
C SER A 57 12.54 17.31 0.50
N ALA A 58 13.63 17.08 -0.24
CA ALA A 58 13.58 16.44 -1.56
C ALA A 58 13.11 14.98 -1.49
N VAL A 59 13.57 14.20 -0.50
CA VAL A 59 13.15 12.81 -0.27
C VAL A 59 11.65 12.73 0.01
N TYR A 60 11.15 13.52 0.96
CA TYR A 60 9.72 13.55 1.27
C TYR A 60 8.88 14.09 0.10
N SER A 61 9.40 15.05 -0.67
CA SER A 61 8.75 15.50 -1.89
C SER A 61 8.64 14.39 -2.94
N ALA A 62 9.68 13.59 -3.11
CA ALA A 62 9.66 12.44 -4.02
C ALA A 62 8.71 11.33 -3.55
N MET A 63 8.67 11.07 -2.24
CA MET A 63 7.70 10.16 -1.63
C MET A 63 6.26 10.61 -1.89
N ALA A 64 5.95 11.89 -1.66
CA ALA A 64 4.61 12.44 -1.91
C ALA A 64 4.22 12.38 -3.41
N LYS A 65 5.15 12.70 -4.31
CA LYS A 65 4.93 12.57 -5.77
C LYS A 65 4.65 11.13 -6.19
N THR A 66 5.34 10.17 -5.59
CA THR A 66 5.13 8.74 -5.87
C THR A 66 3.76 8.27 -5.36
N LEU A 67 3.35 8.70 -4.17
CA LEU A 67 2.01 8.39 -3.67
C LEU A 67 0.92 9.01 -4.55
N ALA A 68 1.13 10.25 -4.98
CA ALA A 68 0.23 10.93 -5.89
C ALA A 68 0.11 10.18 -7.22
N SER A 69 1.21 9.72 -7.82
CA SER A 69 1.16 8.98 -9.09
C SER A 69 0.37 7.67 -8.97
N ILE A 70 0.51 6.94 -7.85
CA ILE A 70 -0.32 5.75 -7.55
C ILE A 70 -1.81 6.13 -7.47
N HIS A 71 -2.15 7.15 -6.68
CA HIS A 71 -3.55 7.55 -6.46
C HIS A 71 -4.20 8.17 -7.72
N THR A 72 -3.40 8.74 -8.61
CA THR A 72 -3.86 9.29 -9.90
C THR A 72 -3.89 8.28 -11.04
N ALA A 73 -3.43 7.04 -10.82
CA ALA A 73 -3.58 5.99 -11.82
C ALA A 73 -5.07 5.69 -12.03
N ASP A 74 -5.49 5.60 -13.29
CA ASP A 74 -6.84 5.19 -13.66
C ASP A 74 -6.90 3.67 -13.67
N VAL A 75 -7.52 3.09 -12.64
CA VAL A 75 -7.60 1.63 -12.45
C VAL A 75 -8.29 0.92 -13.61
N ASP A 76 -9.23 1.56 -14.30
CA ASP A 76 -9.95 0.97 -15.43
C ASP A 76 -9.04 0.93 -16.66
N LEU A 77 -8.40 2.06 -16.99
CA LEU A 77 -7.48 2.14 -18.13
C LEU A 77 -6.26 1.21 -17.96
N ILE A 78 -5.78 1.03 -16.73
CA ILE A 78 -4.66 0.13 -16.49
C ILE A 78 -5.05 -1.35 -16.45
N GLY A 79 -6.34 -1.68 -16.51
CA GLY A 79 -6.85 -3.06 -16.54
C GLY A 79 -7.05 -3.69 -15.15
N LEU A 80 -7.12 -2.86 -14.11
CA LEU A 80 -7.42 -3.23 -12.72
C LEU A 80 -8.87 -2.91 -12.33
N GLY A 81 -9.75 -2.68 -13.31
CA GLY A 81 -11.13 -2.23 -13.05
C GLY A 81 -11.91 -3.14 -12.10
N ASN A 82 -11.66 -4.45 -12.18
CA ASN A 82 -12.28 -5.49 -11.34
C ASN A 82 -11.34 -6.04 -10.25
N TYR A 83 -10.21 -5.38 -9.98
CA TYR A 83 -9.20 -5.89 -9.03
C TYR A 83 -9.69 -5.90 -7.58
N GLY A 84 -10.61 -4.99 -7.23
CA GLY A 84 -11.18 -4.89 -5.90
C GLY A 84 -12.53 -4.21 -5.87
N ARG A 85 -13.21 -4.28 -4.73
CA ARG A 85 -14.49 -3.60 -4.50
C ARG A 85 -14.27 -2.12 -4.21
N ARG A 86 -15.02 -1.24 -4.85
CA ARG A 86 -14.81 0.22 -4.78
C ARG A 86 -15.60 0.89 -3.66
N GLU A 87 -16.73 0.31 -3.24
CA GLU A 87 -17.76 0.99 -2.47
C GLU A 87 -17.66 0.73 -0.97
N ASN A 88 -17.78 1.76 -0.12
CA ASN A 88 -17.73 1.60 1.33
C ASN A 88 -16.38 1.04 1.82
N TYR A 89 -15.27 1.58 1.30
CA TYR A 89 -13.93 1.11 1.65
C TYR A 89 -13.68 1.23 3.16
N CYS A 90 -13.93 2.40 3.74
CA CYS A 90 -13.70 2.66 5.16
C CYS A 90 -14.55 1.72 6.02
N ARG A 91 -15.85 1.59 5.72
CA ARG A 91 -16.76 0.66 6.41
C ARG A 91 -16.21 -0.77 6.43
N ARG A 92 -15.85 -1.29 5.26
CA ARG A 92 -15.34 -2.67 5.13
C ARG A 92 -14.03 -2.86 5.88
N GLN A 93 -13.14 -1.88 5.86
CA GLN A 93 -11.87 -1.96 6.59
C GLN A 93 -12.12 -2.00 8.10
N VAL A 94 -12.96 -1.10 8.63
CA VAL A 94 -13.31 -1.08 10.06
C VAL A 94 -13.94 -2.40 10.50
N GLU A 95 -14.90 -2.92 9.74
CA GLU A 95 -15.56 -4.20 10.04
C GLU A 95 -14.57 -5.37 10.01
N ARG A 96 -13.70 -5.42 8.99
CA ARG A 96 -12.68 -6.46 8.84
C ARG A 96 -11.70 -6.46 10.01
N TRP A 97 -11.13 -5.31 10.34
CA TRP A 97 -10.15 -5.20 11.42
C TRP A 97 -10.78 -5.47 12.79
N ALA A 98 -12.01 -5.01 13.02
CA ALA A 98 -12.75 -5.34 14.24
C ALA A 98 -12.95 -6.86 14.38
N LYS A 99 -13.35 -7.55 13.30
CA LYS A 99 -13.51 -9.01 13.30
C LYS A 99 -12.18 -9.73 13.56
N GLN A 100 -11.10 -9.28 12.93
CA GLN A 100 -9.76 -9.87 13.11
C GLN A 100 -9.25 -9.68 14.55
N TYR A 101 -9.44 -8.48 15.12
CA TYR A 101 -9.06 -8.20 16.49
C TYR A 101 -9.80 -9.10 17.48
N LEU A 102 -11.13 -9.17 17.40
CA LEU A 102 -11.93 -10.02 18.28
C LEU A 102 -11.60 -11.51 18.11
N ALA A 103 -11.28 -11.95 16.90
CA ALA A 103 -10.81 -13.31 16.66
C ALA A 103 -9.41 -13.57 17.25
N SER A 104 -8.64 -12.54 17.60
CA SER A 104 -7.32 -12.64 18.22
C SER A 104 -7.35 -12.51 19.76
N THR A 105 -8.54 -12.35 20.35
CA THR A 105 -8.74 -12.22 21.80
C THR A 105 -9.69 -13.30 22.34
N GLY A 106 -9.85 -13.38 23.66
CA GLY A 106 -10.76 -14.32 24.32
C GLY A 106 -10.11 -15.65 24.69
N GLU A 107 -10.88 -16.74 24.75
CA GLU A 107 -10.40 -18.01 25.31
C GLU A 107 -9.12 -18.54 24.66
N GLY A 108 -8.09 -18.78 25.48
CA GLY A 108 -6.77 -19.20 25.04
C GLY A 108 -5.91 -18.07 24.42
N LYS A 109 -6.35 -16.81 24.52
CA LYS A 109 -5.71 -15.60 23.97
C LYS A 109 -5.78 -14.46 25.00
N PRO A 110 -5.12 -13.32 24.74
CA PRO A 110 -5.29 -12.15 25.59
C PRO A 110 -6.75 -11.67 25.62
N ASP A 111 -7.18 -11.13 26.76
CA ASP A 111 -8.45 -10.43 26.86
C ASP A 111 -8.49 -9.22 25.91
N PRO A 112 -9.67 -8.84 25.39
CA PRO A 112 -9.79 -7.64 24.58
C PRO A 112 -9.50 -6.39 25.41
N ASP A 113 -8.61 -5.54 24.90
CA ASP A 113 -8.29 -4.23 25.42
C ASP A 113 -9.53 -3.30 25.32
N PRO A 114 -10.03 -2.77 26.45
CA PRO A 114 -11.16 -1.85 26.45
C PRO A 114 -10.95 -0.60 25.57
N ALA A 115 -9.72 -0.11 25.39
CA ALA A 115 -9.42 1.01 24.52
C ALA A 115 -9.64 0.67 23.05
N ILE A 116 -9.25 -0.54 22.62
CA ILE A 116 -9.48 -1.01 21.25
C ILE A 116 -10.98 -1.23 21.01
N LEU A 117 -11.72 -1.77 21.97
CA LEU A 117 -13.17 -1.91 21.85
C LEU A 117 -13.88 -0.56 21.69
N ARG A 118 -13.46 0.47 22.45
CA ARG A 118 -13.96 1.84 22.29
C ARG A 118 -13.61 2.42 20.91
N LEU A 119 -12.38 2.22 20.44
CA LEU A 119 -11.95 2.67 19.12
C LEU A 119 -12.76 2.00 18.00
N ILE A 120 -13.02 0.68 18.10
CA ILE A 120 -13.86 -0.05 17.15
C ILE A 120 -15.27 0.54 17.10
N SER A 121 -15.89 0.79 18.26
CA SER A 121 -17.22 1.41 18.32
C SER A 121 -17.20 2.79 17.66
N TRP A 122 -16.24 3.63 18.06
CA TRP A 122 -16.12 4.99 17.53
C TRP A 122 -15.94 5.00 16.01
N LEU A 123 -15.04 4.17 15.47
CA LEU A 123 -14.81 4.08 14.02
C LEU A 123 -16.04 3.60 13.25
N LYS A 124 -16.87 2.72 13.82
CA LYS A 124 -18.13 2.28 13.18
C LYS A 124 -19.15 3.41 13.10
N ASP A 125 -19.22 4.24 14.14
CA ASP A 125 -20.17 5.35 14.25
C ASP A 125 -19.73 6.59 13.46
N HIS A 126 -18.43 6.70 13.12
CA HIS A 126 -17.83 7.87 12.48
C HIS A 126 -17.25 7.55 11.09
N ILE A 127 -17.84 6.61 10.36
CA ILE A 127 -17.48 6.38 8.96
C ILE A 127 -17.83 7.67 8.17
N PRO A 128 -16.89 8.25 7.40
CA PRO A 128 -17.16 9.44 6.60
C PRO A 128 -18.35 9.23 5.66
N ALA A 129 -19.25 10.21 5.56
CA ALA A 129 -20.46 10.10 4.73
C ALA A 129 -20.12 9.86 3.25
N GLU A 130 -18.99 10.42 2.82
CA GLU A 130 -18.38 10.27 1.50
C GLU A 130 -18.10 8.81 1.16
N ASP A 131 -17.80 7.92 2.12
CA ASP A 131 -17.47 6.51 1.86
C ASP A 131 -18.60 5.74 1.13
N SER A 132 -19.84 6.22 1.28
CA SER A 132 -21.03 5.65 0.63
C SER A 132 -21.46 6.39 -0.64
N GLN A 133 -20.84 7.53 -0.95
CA GLN A 133 -21.21 8.32 -2.12
C GLN A 133 -20.72 7.68 -3.42
N GLN A 134 -21.64 7.58 -4.39
CA GLN A 134 -21.30 7.14 -5.74
C GLN A 134 -20.63 8.28 -6.52
N GLY A 135 -19.72 7.92 -7.44
CA GLY A 135 -19.04 8.89 -8.30
C GLY A 135 -17.80 9.55 -7.68
N LEU A 136 -17.48 9.28 -6.41
CA LEU A 136 -16.16 9.59 -5.88
C LEU A 136 -15.10 8.76 -6.59
N ARG A 137 -14.00 9.42 -6.96
CA ARG A 137 -12.86 8.76 -7.56
C ARG A 137 -12.30 7.75 -6.56
N THR A 138 -12.35 6.48 -6.92
CA THR A 138 -11.59 5.43 -6.25
C THR A 138 -10.28 5.20 -6.99
N GLY A 139 -9.23 4.90 -6.25
CA GLY A 139 -7.89 4.72 -6.78
C GLY A 139 -7.23 3.48 -6.22
N LEU A 140 -6.07 3.16 -6.77
CA LEU A 140 -5.23 2.13 -6.19
C LEU A 140 -4.67 2.63 -4.86
N VAL A 141 -4.72 1.80 -3.83
CA VAL A 141 -4.03 2.05 -2.55
C VAL A 141 -2.90 1.05 -2.41
N HIS A 142 -1.69 1.52 -2.10
CA HIS A 142 -0.54 0.63 -1.88
C HIS A 142 -0.75 -0.29 -0.66
N GLY A 143 -1.42 0.21 0.38
CA GLY A 143 -1.75 -0.54 1.60
C GLY A 143 -0.73 -0.33 2.73
N ASP A 144 0.56 -0.41 2.41
CA ASP A 144 1.65 -0.18 3.38
C ASP A 144 2.65 0.87 2.88
N PHE A 145 2.16 2.06 2.50
CA PHE A 145 3.01 3.09 1.92
C PHE A 145 3.80 3.83 2.99
N ARG A 146 5.09 3.54 3.08
CA ARG A 146 6.02 4.11 4.06
C ARG A 146 7.43 4.15 3.52
N LEU A 147 8.28 4.97 4.14
CA LEU A 147 9.60 5.35 3.63
C LEU A 147 10.52 4.14 3.32
N ASP A 148 10.49 3.12 4.15
CA ASP A 148 11.29 1.90 4.04
C ASP A 148 10.70 0.85 3.08
N ASN A 149 9.51 1.09 2.54
CA ASN A 149 8.95 0.37 1.39
C ASN A 149 9.25 1.07 0.06
N LEU A 150 10.09 2.12 0.06
CA LEU A 150 10.52 2.81 -1.14
C LEU A 150 12.01 2.56 -1.40
N VAL A 151 12.35 2.26 -2.64
CA VAL A 151 13.74 2.24 -3.10
C VAL A 151 14.01 3.58 -3.77
N PHE A 152 14.98 4.32 -3.24
CA PHE A 152 15.48 5.56 -3.82
C PHE A 152 16.67 5.31 -4.73
N HIS A 153 16.86 6.15 -5.73
CA HIS A 153 18.07 6.16 -6.54
C HIS A 153 19.34 6.23 -5.66
N PRO A 154 20.45 5.57 -6.03
CA PRO A 154 21.69 5.54 -5.24
C PRO A 154 22.22 6.92 -4.81
N THR A 155 21.98 7.96 -5.61
CA THR A 155 22.52 9.30 -5.39
C THR A 155 21.49 10.43 -5.45
N GLU A 156 20.27 10.18 -5.96
CA GLU A 156 19.25 11.22 -6.17
C GLU A 156 18.07 11.02 -5.23
N ALA A 157 17.41 12.12 -4.84
CA ALA A 157 16.13 12.08 -4.13
C ALA A 157 14.97 11.76 -5.10
N ARG A 158 15.00 10.56 -5.66
CA ARG A 158 14.04 10.05 -6.63
C ARG A 158 13.70 8.60 -6.29
N VAL A 159 12.41 8.29 -6.19
CA VAL A 159 11.95 6.91 -6.00
C VAL A 159 12.10 6.16 -7.32
N ILE A 160 12.72 4.99 -7.26
CA ILE A 160 12.89 4.09 -8.40
C ILE A 160 12.05 2.81 -8.26
N ALA A 161 11.60 2.48 -7.04
CA ALA A 161 10.67 1.37 -6.82
C ALA A 161 9.73 1.66 -5.64
N VAL A 162 8.47 1.26 -5.80
CA VAL A 162 7.41 1.13 -4.80
C VAL A 162 6.62 -0.16 -5.07
#